data_AF-A0A962T308-F1
#
_entry.id   AF-A0A962T308-F1
#
_cell.length_a   1.000
_cell.length_b   1.000
_cell.length_c   1.000
_cell.angle_alpha   90.00
_cell.angle_beta   90.00
_cell.angle_gamma   90.00
#
_symmetry.space_group_name_H-M   'P 1'
#
loop_
_entity.id
_entity.type
_entity.pdbx_description
1 polymer ?
#
loop_
_entity_poly.entity_id
_entity_poly.type
_entity_poly.pdbx_seq_one_letter_code
_entity_poly.pdbx_strand_id
1 'polypeptide(L)'
;GGICEVVVEGETGLLVDPHLSPEPPHDPISPARFERGLAEAINRIVNDPELCRQMAEAGRERVERHYSWRSIAQQTYDLYRRLRSQHNGNSD
;
A
#
# COMPACT_ATOMS: atom_id res chain seq x y z
N GLY A 1 3.62 4.72 -7.42
CA GLY A 1 3.80 5.54 -6.19
C GLY A 1 3.49 4.70 -4.97
N GLY A 2 3.75 5.21 -3.76
CA GLY A 2 3.64 4.43 -2.51
C GLY A 2 2.26 3.82 -2.22
N ILE A 3 1.19 4.35 -2.78
CA ILE A 3 -0.17 3.79 -2.58
C ILE A 3 -0.30 2.37 -3.16
N CYS A 4 0.42 2.06 -4.24
CA CYS A 4 0.44 0.72 -4.85
C CYS A 4 1.23 -0.30 -4.01
N GLU A 5 2.09 0.17 -3.10
CA GLU A 5 2.80 -0.70 -2.17
C GLU A 5 1.95 -1.01 -0.93
N VAL A 6 1.06 -0.06 -0.56
CA VAL A 6 0.19 -0.17 0.61
C VAL A 6 -1.05 -1.01 0.31
N VAL A 7 -1.68 -0.84 -0.86
CA VAL A 7 -2.91 -1.54 -1.25
C VAL A 7 -2.58 -2.81 -2.04
N VAL A 8 -3.17 -3.93 -1.64
CA VAL A 8 -3.20 -5.17 -2.45
C VAL A 8 -4.53 -5.21 -3.20
N GLU A 9 -4.44 -5.18 -4.53
CA GLU A 9 -5.60 -5.13 -5.43
C GLU A 9 -6.58 -6.29 -5.16
N GLY A 10 -7.84 -5.95 -4.89
CA GLY A 10 -8.91 -6.90 -4.63
C GLY A 10 -8.91 -7.53 -3.23
N GLU A 11 -7.85 -7.34 -2.44
CA GLU A 11 -7.73 -7.90 -1.08
C GLU A 11 -7.93 -6.83 -0.02
N THR A 12 -7.14 -5.75 -0.06
CA THR A 12 -7.22 -4.67 0.94
C THR A 12 -7.83 -3.38 0.38
N GLY A 13 -8.24 -3.40 -0.88
CA GLY A 13 -8.81 -2.25 -1.59
C GLY A 13 -8.79 -2.44 -3.11
N LEU A 14 -9.21 -1.41 -3.82
CA LEU A 14 -9.19 -1.35 -5.29
C LEU A 14 -8.33 -0.16 -5.74
N LEU A 15 -7.46 -0.40 -6.72
CA LEU A 15 -6.59 0.58 -7.36
C LEU A 15 -7.26 1.07 -8.64
N VAL A 16 -7.27 2.39 -8.80
CA VAL A 16 -7.76 3.04 -10.02
C VAL A 16 -6.58 3.79 -10.63
N ASP A 17 -6.22 3.43 -11.87
CA ASP A 17 -5.14 4.09 -12.59
C ASP A 17 -5.62 5.47 -13.10
N PRO A 18 -5.04 6.58 -12.62
CA PRO A 18 -5.41 7.91 -13.09
C PRO A 18 -4.83 8.24 -14.47
N HIS A 19 -3.95 7.41 -15.04
CA HIS A 19 -3.30 7.64 -16.33
C HIS A 19 -2.75 9.06 -16.46
N LEU A 20 -1.77 9.39 -15.60
CA LEU A 20 -1.23 10.74 -15.50
C LEU A 20 -0.40 11.13 -16.73
N SER A 21 -0.43 12.42 -17.05
CA SER A 21 0.45 13.02 -18.05
C SER A 21 1.92 12.82 -17.66
N PRO A 22 2.82 12.53 -18.62
CA PRO A 22 4.26 12.52 -18.36
C PRO A 22 4.82 13.92 -18.09
N GLU A 23 4.07 14.99 -18.40
CA GLU A 23 4.47 16.38 -18.18
C GLU A 23 3.82 16.96 -16.91
N PRO A 24 4.55 17.80 -16.15
CA PRO A 24 3.99 18.53 -15.00
C PRO A 24 2.74 19.35 -15.40
N PRO A 25 1.69 19.42 -14.55
CA PRO A 25 1.65 18.96 -13.16
C PRO A 25 1.28 17.47 -12.98
N HIS A 26 1.35 16.66 -14.05
CA HIS A 26 0.96 15.23 -14.06
C HIS A 26 -0.53 15.03 -13.81
N ASP A 27 -1.39 15.87 -14.41
CA ASP A 27 -2.84 15.66 -14.37
C ASP A 27 -3.26 14.37 -15.10
N PRO A 28 -4.40 13.76 -14.74
CA PRO A 28 -5.00 12.68 -15.53
C PRO A 28 -5.16 13.10 -16.99
N ILE A 29 -4.66 12.28 -17.92
CA ILE A 29 -4.82 12.52 -19.38
C ILE A 29 -6.31 12.55 -19.74
N SER A 30 -7.14 11.82 -19.00
CA SER A 30 -8.60 11.84 -19.14
C SER A 30 -9.27 11.92 -17.76
N PRO A 31 -9.54 13.15 -17.26
CA PRO A 31 -10.16 13.34 -15.94
C PRO A 31 -11.50 12.61 -15.81
N ALA A 32 -12.37 12.74 -16.82
CA ALA A 32 -13.67 12.08 -16.81
C ALA A 32 -13.57 10.54 -16.78
N ARG A 33 -12.51 9.94 -17.33
CA ARG A 33 -12.30 8.49 -17.24
C ARG A 33 -11.86 8.10 -15.84
N PHE A 34 -10.94 8.87 -15.24
CA PHE A 34 -10.48 8.64 -13.88
C PHE A 34 -11.63 8.79 -12.87
N GLU A 35 -12.42 9.87 -12.98
CA GLU A 35 -13.59 10.13 -12.12
C GLU A 35 -14.61 8.98 -12.17
N ARG A 36 -14.93 8.49 -13.38
CA ARG A 36 -15.84 7.34 -13.54
C ARG A 36 -15.26 6.08 -12.91
N GLY A 37 -14.00 5.75 -13.18
CA GLY A 37 -13.36 4.57 -12.60
C GLY A 37 -13.30 4.62 -11.07
N LEU A 38 -13.05 5.81 -10.51
CA LEU A 38 -13.06 6.03 -9.06
C LEU A 38 -14.46 5.84 -8.48
N ALA A 39 -15.49 6.43 -9.11
CA ALA A 39 -16.87 6.26 -8.67
C ALA A 39 -17.34 4.80 -8.75
N GLU A 40 -16.98 4.08 -9.82
CA GLU A 40 -17.28 2.66 -9.99
C GLU A 40 -16.63 1.81 -8.89
N ALA A 41 -15.36 2.05 -8.57
CA ALA A 41 -14.66 1.34 -7.50
C ALA A 41 -15.30 1.58 -6.13
N ILE A 42 -15.64 2.84 -5.80
CA ILE A 42 -16.34 3.18 -4.56
C ILE A 42 -17.70 2.48 -4.50
N ASN A 43 -18.49 2.58 -5.58
CA ASN A 43 -19.81 1.96 -5.65
C ASN A 43 -19.75 0.45 -5.52
N ARG A 44 -18.72 -0.21 -6.08
CA ARG A 44 -18.52 -1.66 -5.93
C ARG A 44 -18.35 -2.05 -4.47
N ILE A 45 -17.57 -1.29 -3.70
CA ILE A 45 -17.32 -1.59 -2.28
C ILE A 45 -18.57 -1.26 -1.43
N VAL A 46 -19.18 -0.09 -1.63
CA VAL A 46 -20.29 0.37 -0.79
C VAL A 46 -21.57 -0.46 -1.02
N ASN A 47 -21.79 -0.97 -2.23
CA ASN A 47 -22.97 -1.79 -2.54
C ASN A 47 -22.80 -3.29 -2.20
N ASP A 48 -21.61 -3.72 -1.77
CA ASP A 48 -21.35 -5.09 -1.33
C ASP A 48 -20.81 -5.08 0.12
N PRO A 49 -21.71 -5.22 1.12
CA PRO A 49 -21.33 -5.17 2.53
C PRO A 49 -20.29 -6.23 2.93
N GLU A 50 -20.31 -7.40 2.29
CA GLU A 50 -19.38 -8.47 2.62
C GLU A 50 -17.99 -8.17 2.05
N LEU A 51 -17.91 -7.72 0.80
CA LEU A 51 -16.66 -7.22 0.22
C LEU A 51 -16.07 -6.07 1.06
N CYS A 52 -16.91 -5.12 1.47
CA CYS A 52 -16.50 -3.99 2.30
C CYS A 52 -15.89 -4.47 3.63
N ARG A 53 -16.55 -5.41 4.32
CA ARG A 53 -16.07 -5.99 5.58
C ARG A 53 -14.73 -6.72 5.39
N GLN A 54 -14.64 -7.57 4.37
CA GLN A 54 -13.42 -8.32 4.07
C GLN A 54 -12.22 -7.39 3.79
N MET A 55 -12.41 -6.39 2.94
CA MET A 55 -11.36 -5.42 2.62
C MET A 55 -10.96 -4.58 3.83
N ALA A 56 -11.91 -4.19 4.68
CA ALA A 56 -11.63 -3.43 5.90
C ALA A 56 -10.80 -4.24 6.90
N GLU A 57 -11.15 -5.50 7.12
CA GLU A 57 -10.40 -6.40 8.01
C GLU A 57 -8.99 -6.67 7.48
N ALA A 58 -8.86 -7.04 6.20
CA ALA A 58 -7.58 -7.32 5.56
C ALA A 58 -6.67 -6.08 5.53
N GLY A 59 -7.24 -4.90 5.22
CA GLY A 59 -6.52 -3.63 5.23
C GLY A 59 -5.99 -3.28 6.63
N ARG A 60 -6.81 -3.45 7.67
CA ARG A 60 -6.39 -3.22 9.05
C ARG A 60 -5.27 -4.15 9.46
N GLU A 61 -5.43 -5.46 9.23
CA GLU A 61 -4.41 -6.45 9.55
C GLU A 61 -3.07 -6.15 8.88
N ARG A 62 -3.10 -5.76 7.60
CA ARG A 62 -1.91 -5.39 6.84
C ARG A 62 -1.19 -4.18 7.46
N VAL A 63 -1.95 -3.13 7.83
CA VAL A 63 -1.38 -1.94 8.50
C VAL A 63 -0.70 -2.32 9.80
N GLU A 64 -1.35 -3.13 10.64
CA GLU A 64 -0.80 -3.55 11.92
C GLU A 64 0.49 -4.39 11.75
N ARG A 65 0.53 -5.29 10.77
CA ARG A 65 1.69 -6.15 10.47
C ARG A 65 2.88 -5.40 9.87
N HIS A 66 2.64 -4.56 8.87
CA HIS A 66 3.71 -4.00 8.02
C HIS A 66 4.05 -2.54 8.30
N TYR A 67 3.09 -1.75 8.79
CA TYR A 67 3.23 -0.30 8.90
C TYR A 67 3.14 0.22 10.34
N SER A 68 3.11 -0.67 11.34
CA SER A 68 3.15 -0.26 12.74
C SER A 68 4.55 0.19 13.15
N TRP A 69 4.62 1.25 13.97
CA TRP A 69 5.87 1.76 14.55
C TRP A 69 6.67 0.67 15.27
N ARG A 70 5.99 -0.27 15.92
CA ARG A 70 6.62 -1.43 16.56
C ARG A 70 7.32 -2.34 15.54
N SER A 71 6.65 -2.66 14.43
CA SER A 71 7.23 -3.49 13.35
C SER A 71 8.44 -2.81 12.72
N ILE A 72 8.34 -1.51 12.41
CA ILE A 72 9.44 -0.72 11.82
C ILE A 72 10.64 -0.65 12.78
N ALA A 73 10.40 -0.40 14.07
CA ALA A 73 11.46 -0.36 15.08
C ALA A 73 12.16 -1.72 15.23
N GLN A 74 11.40 -2.82 15.25
CA GLN A 74 11.94 -4.17 15.33
C GLN A 74 12.79 -4.52 14.10
N GLN A 75 12.28 -4.24 12.89
CA GLN A 75 13.02 -4.44 11.64
C GLN A 75 14.34 -3.65 11.62
N THR A 76 14.30 -2.40 12.10
CA THR A 76 15.46 -1.54 12.22
C THR A 76 16.47 -2.11 13.22
N TYR A 77 16.02 -2.53 14.40
CA TYR A 77 16.86 -3.16 15.42
C TYR A 77 17.52 -4.45 14.90
N ASP A 78 16.76 -5.33 14.27
CA ASP A 78 17.27 -6.60 13.72
C ASP A 78 18.27 -6.40 12.59
N LEU A 79 18.08 -5.36 11.77
CA LEU A 79 19.07 -4.96 10.78
C LEU A 79 20.39 -4.55 11.44
N TYR A 80 20.34 -3.65 12.43
CA TYR A 80 21.55 -3.23 13.15
C TYR A 80 22.25 -4.40 13.85
N ARG A 81 21.49 -5.33 14.45
CA ARG A 81 22.04 -6.53 15.09
C ARG A 81 22.77 -7.42 14.08
N ARG A 82 22.18 -7.68 12.91
CA ARG A 82 22.79 -8.48 11.83
C ARG A 82 24.08 -7.85 11.31
N LEU A 83 24.07 -6.55 11.02
CA LEU A 83 25.25 -5.84 10.52
C LEU A 83 26.41 -5.87 11.53
N ARG A 84 26.12 -5.70 12.82
CA ARG A 84 27.13 -5.84 13.89
C ARG A 84 27.73 -7.25 13.96
N SER A 85 26.91 -8.30 13.81
CA SER A 85 27.43 -9.68 13.81
C SER A 85 28.31 -9.99 12.60
N GLN A 86 28.01 -9.43 11.43
CA GLN A 86 28.82 -9.61 10.22
C GLN A 86 30.17 -8.89 10.31
N HIS A 87 30.22 -7.70 10.92
CA HIS A 87 31.47 -6.97 11.11
C HIS A 87 32.42 -7.67 12.10
N ASN A 88 31.87 -8.34 13.13
CA ASN A 88 32.68 -9.08 14.10
C ASN A 88 33.17 -10.46 13.58
N GLY A 89 32.55 -11.01 12.52
CA GLY A 89 32.96 -12.28 11.91
C GLY A 89 33.95 -12.15 10.73
N ASN A 90 34.28 -10.91 10.34
CA ASN A 90 35.19 -10.59 9.21
C ASN A 90 36.52 -9.98 9.70
N SER A 91 36.82 -10.12 10.99
CA SER A 91 38.03 -9.58 11.65
C SER A 91 39.07 -10.66 12.02
N ASP A 92 38.96 -11.86 11.44
CA ASP A 92 40.04 -12.86 11.42
C ASP A 92 40.81 -12.78 10.08
#